data_AF-A0A1Y4LRM3-F1
#
_entry.id   AF-A0A1Y4LRM3-F1
#
_cell.length_a   1.000
_cell.length_b   1.000
_cell.length_c   1.000
_cell.angle_alpha   90.00
_cell.angle_beta   90.00
_cell.angle_gamma   90.00
#
_symmetry.space_group_name_H-M   'P 1'
#
loop_
_entity.id
_entity.type
_entity.pdbx_description
1 polymer ?
#
loop_
_entity_poly.entity_id
_entity_poly.type
_entity_poly.pdbx_seq_one_letter_code
_entity_poly.pdbx_strand_id
1 'polypeptide(L)'
;MGFSDNLTEMATDLAQSVAATSKRLAEAGVATSKRVAEIAKLSASNLAEEGGIKKAYVELGKLYYAEHGATPDAGYAAACEKIAAAKATIEANNERIAQLKAEAKADGEVIDADEVEEAVEAEIVAEQAAEAEGEETPAEEEAKPEE
;
A
#
# COMPACT_ATOMS: atom_id res chain seq x y z
N MET A 1 23.93 -1.05 -0.98
CA MET A 1 23.55 -0.85 0.44
C MET A 1 22.04 -0.95 0.48
N GLY A 2 21.53 -1.87 1.28
CA GLY A 2 20.20 -2.48 1.09
C GLY A 2 19.06 -1.59 1.56
N PHE A 3 17.97 -1.61 0.80
CA PHE A 3 16.67 -1.00 1.13
C PHE A 3 16.20 -1.34 2.57
N SER A 4 16.57 -2.51 3.09
CA SER A 4 16.29 -2.97 4.45
C SER A 4 17.01 -2.21 5.56
N ASP A 5 18.26 -1.79 5.36
CA ASP A 5 19.02 -1.04 6.39
C ASP A 5 18.41 0.35 6.56
N ASN A 6 18.03 0.97 5.43
CA ASN A 6 17.37 2.29 5.40
C ASN A 6 15.99 2.26 6.08
N LEU A 7 15.25 1.15 5.91
CA LEU A 7 13.92 0.96 6.52
C LEU A 7 13.99 0.81 8.04
N THR A 8 14.98 0.07 8.53
CA THR A 8 15.16 -0.16 9.97
C THR A 8 15.58 1.13 10.68
N GLU A 9 16.46 1.91 10.04
CA GLU A 9 16.92 3.20 10.52
C GLU A 9 15.76 4.21 10.59
N MET A 10 14.90 4.26 9.55
CA MET A 10 13.72 5.10 9.49
C MET A 10 12.67 4.75 10.57
N ALA A 11 12.44 3.45 10.83
CA ALA A 11 11.53 3.00 11.88
C ALA A 11 12.02 3.40 13.29
N THR A 12 13.34 3.30 13.54
CA THR A 12 13.92 3.78 14.80
C THR A 12 13.82 5.29 14.95
N ASP A 13 14.00 6.05 13.88
CA ASP A 13 13.93 7.51 13.90
C ASP A 13 12.49 8.00 14.14
N LEU A 14 11.49 7.31 13.57
CA LEU A 14 10.08 7.57 13.83
C LEU A 14 9.70 7.24 15.28
N ALA A 15 10.12 6.10 15.81
CA ALA A 15 9.85 5.74 17.20
C ALA A 15 10.48 6.76 18.18
N GLN A 16 11.68 7.25 17.86
CA GLN A 16 12.35 8.29 18.62
C GLN A 16 11.64 9.66 18.49
N SER A 17 11.13 10.01 17.31
CA SER A 17 10.39 11.26 17.09
C SER A 17 9.05 11.27 17.83
N VAL A 18 8.31 10.14 17.83
CA VAL A 18 7.06 9.96 18.57
C VAL A 18 7.30 10.07 20.07
N ALA A 19 8.36 9.42 20.57
CA ALA A 19 8.75 9.51 21.98
C ALA A 19 9.15 10.95 22.38
N ALA A 20 9.91 11.65 21.53
CA ALA A 20 10.32 13.03 21.78
C ALA A 20 9.13 13.99 21.77
N THR A 21 8.18 13.80 20.86
CA THR A 21 6.95 14.59 20.77
C THR A 21 6.05 14.37 21.98
N SER A 22 5.92 13.12 22.43
CA SER A 22 5.18 12.76 23.65
C SER A 22 5.75 13.44 24.90
N LYS A 23 7.08 13.47 25.04
CA LYS A 23 7.75 14.13 26.16
C LYS A 23 7.57 15.65 26.13
N ARG A 24 7.73 16.28 24.96
CA ARG A 24 7.49 17.73 24.77
C ARG A 24 6.05 18.12 25.07
N LEU A 25 5.09 17.25 24.76
CA LEU A 25 3.68 17.49 25.02
C LEU A 25 3.34 17.42 26.52
N ALA A 26 4.01 16.53 27.28
CA ALA A 26 3.87 16.44 28.73
C ALA A 26 4.46 17.64 29.47
N GLU A 27 5.49 18.29 28.91
CA GLU A 27 6.15 19.47 29.47
C GLU A 27 5.49 20.81 29.03
N ALA A 28 4.50 20.75 28.13
CA ALA A 28 3.83 21.92 27.55
C ALA A 28 2.67 22.46 28.42
N GLY A 29 2.55 23.79 28.53
CA GLY A 29 1.42 24.44 29.20
C GLY A 29 0.10 24.36 28.41
N VAL A 30 -1.04 24.62 29.09
CA VAL A 30 -2.42 24.40 28.57
C VAL A 30 -2.67 24.97 27.17
N ALA A 31 -2.15 26.16 26.85
CA ALA A 31 -2.33 26.78 25.52
C ALA A 31 -1.58 26.03 24.41
N THR A 32 -0.38 25.53 24.69
CA THR A 32 0.41 24.72 23.77
C THR A 32 -0.22 23.33 23.61
N SER A 33 -0.70 22.72 24.70
CA SER A 33 -1.39 21.42 24.63
C SER A 33 -2.65 21.46 23.77
N LYS A 34 -3.43 22.56 23.81
CA LYS A 34 -4.59 22.75 22.92
C LYS A 34 -4.21 22.78 21.44
N ARG A 35 -3.14 23.53 21.10
CA ARG A 35 -2.64 23.59 19.71
C ARG A 35 -2.13 22.24 19.24
N VAL A 36 -1.39 21.51 20.07
CA VAL A 36 -0.91 20.17 19.71
C VAL A 36 -2.06 19.18 19.54
N ALA A 37 -3.09 19.23 20.39
CA ALA A 37 -4.28 18.40 20.21
C ALA A 37 -5.04 18.75 18.92
N GLU A 38 -5.12 20.03 18.57
CA GLU A 38 -5.72 20.47 17.31
C GLU A 38 -4.90 20.03 16.09
N ILE A 39 -3.56 20.15 16.14
CA ILE A 39 -2.66 19.63 15.10
C ILE A 39 -2.83 18.12 14.95
N ALA A 40 -2.80 17.35 16.04
CA ALA A 40 -2.96 15.90 15.99
C ALA A 40 -4.31 15.51 15.37
N LYS A 41 -5.39 16.24 15.70
CA LYS A 41 -6.70 16.04 15.08
C LYS A 41 -6.69 16.33 13.58
N LEU A 42 -6.06 17.44 13.17
CA LEU A 42 -5.97 17.82 11.75
C LEU A 42 -5.10 16.83 10.97
N SER A 43 -3.96 16.40 11.51
CA SER A 43 -3.10 15.38 10.91
C SER A 43 -3.82 14.05 10.74
N ALA A 44 -4.56 13.59 11.75
CA ALA A 44 -5.38 12.38 11.63
C ALA A 44 -6.48 12.52 10.57
N SER A 45 -7.08 13.72 10.44
CA SER A 45 -8.05 14.00 9.38
C SER A 45 -7.39 13.96 8.00
N ASN A 46 -6.20 14.55 7.84
CA ASN A 46 -5.47 14.53 6.57
C ASN A 46 -5.15 13.10 6.14
N LEU A 47 -4.66 12.27 7.06
CA LEU A 47 -4.36 10.86 6.77
C LEU A 47 -5.60 10.08 6.30
N ALA A 48 -6.76 10.35 6.91
CA ALA A 48 -8.03 9.77 6.48
C ALA A 48 -8.43 10.21 5.06
N GLU A 49 -8.27 11.50 4.74
CA GLU A 49 -8.55 12.03 3.40
C GLU A 49 -7.58 11.48 2.35
N GLU A 50 -6.29 11.35 2.66
CA GLU A 50 -5.29 10.72 1.79
C GLU A 50 -5.66 9.27 1.47
N GLY A 51 -6.10 8.49 2.46
CA GLY A 51 -6.65 7.15 2.24
C GLY A 51 -7.89 7.14 1.34
N GLY A 52 -8.75 8.16 1.47
CA GLY A 52 -9.90 8.38 0.58
C GLY A 52 -9.48 8.66 -0.87
N ILE A 53 -8.49 9.53 -1.06
CA ILE A 53 -7.93 9.88 -2.37
C ILE A 53 -7.31 8.65 -3.05
N LYS A 54 -6.51 7.86 -2.34
CA LYS A 54 -5.92 6.62 -2.88
C LYS A 54 -7.01 5.66 -3.40
N LYS A 55 -8.08 5.46 -2.62
CA LYS A 55 -9.23 4.65 -3.06
C LYS A 55 -9.91 5.21 -4.30
N ALA A 56 -10.12 6.52 -4.36
CA ALA A 56 -10.72 7.18 -5.51
C ALA A 56 -9.86 7.01 -6.78
N TYR A 57 -8.53 7.09 -6.69
CA TYR A 57 -7.64 6.82 -7.83
C TYR A 57 -7.76 5.38 -8.33
N VAL A 58 -7.82 4.39 -7.43
CA VAL A 58 -8.02 2.99 -7.81
C VAL A 58 -9.37 2.79 -8.51
N GLU A 59 -10.44 3.37 -7.97
CA GLU A 59 -11.77 3.28 -8.57
C GLU A 59 -11.82 3.95 -9.94
N LEU A 60 -11.22 5.14 -10.08
CA LEU A 60 -11.13 5.86 -11.35
C LEU A 60 -10.38 5.03 -12.41
N GLY A 61 -9.25 4.42 -12.05
CA GLY A 61 -8.50 3.54 -12.96
C GLY A 61 -9.32 2.32 -13.40
N LYS A 62 -10.09 1.72 -12.49
CA LYS A 62 -11.00 0.60 -12.80
C LYS A 62 -12.10 1.02 -13.77
N LEU A 63 -12.77 2.14 -13.52
CA LEU A 63 -13.81 2.68 -14.39
C LEU A 63 -13.26 3.01 -15.77
N TYR A 64 -12.14 3.72 -15.83
CA TYR A 64 -11.49 4.06 -17.10
C TYR A 64 -11.11 2.81 -17.90
N TYR A 65 -10.49 1.80 -17.27
CA TYR A 65 -10.15 0.57 -17.98
C TYR A 65 -11.39 -0.18 -18.48
N ALA A 66 -12.49 -0.16 -17.74
CA ALA A 66 -13.73 -0.82 -18.16
C ALA A 66 -14.34 -0.17 -19.41
N GLU A 67 -14.30 1.16 -19.52
CA GLU A 67 -14.89 1.90 -20.64
C GLU A 67 -13.94 2.04 -21.83
N HIS A 68 -12.65 2.25 -21.57
CA HIS A 68 -11.65 2.65 -22.56
C HIS A 68 -10.51 1.65 -22.73
N GLY A 69 -10.45 0.57 -21.95
CA GLY A 69 -9.30 -0.35 -21.94
C GLY A 69 -8.98 -1.01 -23.29
N ALA A 70 -9.97 -1.14 -24.18
CA ALA A 70 -9.77 -1.67 -25.54
C ALA A 70 -9.25 -0.61 -26.54
N THR A 71 -9.51 0.67 -26.28
CA THR A 71 -9.10 1.80 -27.13
C THR A 71 -8.69 2.99 -26.25
N PRO A 72 -7.58 2.88 -25.52
CA PRO A 72 -7.16 3.91 -24.57
C PRO A 72 -6.58 5.12 -25.29
N ASP A 73 -6.75 6.32 -24.70
CA ASP A 73 -6.00 7.49 -25.12
C ASP A 73 -4.49 7.27 -24.94
N ALA A 74 -3.68 7.98 -25.73
CA ALA A 74 -2.24 7.76 -25.82
C ALA A 74 -1.51 7.81 -24.46
N GLY A 75 -1.97 8.65 -23.52
CA GLY A 75 -1.40 8.75 -22.18
C GLY A 75 -1.63 7.53 -21.29
N TYR A 76 -2.66 6.72 -21.58
CA TYR A 76 -3.05 5.56 -20.78
C TYR A 76 -2.72 4.22 -21.46
N ALA A 77 -2.31 4.24 -22.73
CA ALA A 77 -2.06 3.04 -23.53
C ALA A 77 -1.14 2.03 -22.84
N ALA A 78 0.00 2.49 -22.29
CA ALA A 78 0.95 1.61 -21.60
C ALA A 78 0.37 0.98 -20.33
N ALA A 79 -0.43 1.73 -19.56
CA ALA A 79 -1.08 1.21 -18.36
C ALA A 79 -2.17 0.17 -18.71
N CYS A 80 -2.98 0.45 -19.74
CA CYS A 80 -3.97 -0.49 -20.24
C CYS A 80 -3.33 -1.76 -20.82
N GLU A 81 -2.24 -1.64 -21.58
CA GLU A 81 -1.50 -2.79 -22.10
C GLU A 81 -0.94 -3.65 -20.96
N LYS A 82 -0.37 -3.02 -19.92
CA LYS A 82 0.11 -3.74 -18.73
C LYS A 82 -1.01 -4.51 -18.03
N ILE A 83 -2.19 -3.90 -17.86
CA ILE A 83 -3.35 -4.57 -17.26
C ILE A 83 -3.81 -5.74 -18.14
N ALA A 84 -3.88 -5.56 -19.46
CA ALA A 84 -4.27 -6.62 -20.38
C ALA A 84 -3.29 -7.81 -20.35
N ALA A 85 -1.98 -7.52 -20.36
CA ALA A 85 -0.94 -8.54 -20.23
C ALA A 85 -1.04 -9.29 -18.90
N ALA A 86 -1.23 -8.58 -17.78
CA ALA A 86 -1.40 -9.21 -16.48
C ALA A 86 -2.64 -10.12 -16.43
N LYS A 87 -3.77 -9.69 -17.02
CA LYS A 87 -4.98 -10.53 -17.12
C LYS A 87 -4.72 -11.82 -17.91
N ALA A 88 -4.00 -11.73 -19.03
CA ALA A 88 -3.63 -12.90 -19.81
C ALA A 88 -2.67 -13.83 -19.04
N THR A 89 -1.73 -13.28 -18.27
CA THR A 89 -0.86 -14.07 -17.40
C THR A 89 -1.64 -14.78 -16.29
N ILE A 90 -2.61 -14.11 -15.67
CA ILE A 90 -3.48 -14.71 -14.65
C ILE A 90 -4.26 -15.88 -15.25
N GLU A 91 -4.84 -15.71 -16.45
CA GLU A 91 -5.54 -16.78 -17.15
C GLU A 91 -4.63 -17.99 -17.41
N ALA A 92 -3.43 -17.77 -17.96
CA ALA A 92 -2.45 -18.83 -18.20
C ALA A 92 -2.00 -19.54 -16.89
N ASN A 93 -1.83 -18.78 -15.81
CA ASN A 93 -1.49 -19.35 -14.50
C ASN A 93 -2.64 -20.22 -13.96
N ASN A 94 -3.88 -19.75 -14.07
CA ASN A 94 -5.07 -20.49 -13.65
C ASN A 94 -5.23 -21.79 -14.45
N GLU A 95 -4.97 -21.77 -15.76
CA GLU A 95 -4.93 -22.98 -16.58
C GLU A 95 -3.86 -23.96 -16.09
N ARG A 96 -2.65 -23.47 -15.78
CA ARG A 96 -1.57 -24.33 -15.27
C ARG A 96 -1.90 -24.90 -13.90
N ILE A 97 -2.50 -24.11 -13.02
CA ILE A 97 -3.00 -24.55 -11.71
C ILE A 97 -4.03 -25.68 -11.92
N ALA A 98 -5.00 -25.51 -12.83
CA ALA A 98 -6.00 -26.54 -13.13
C ALA A 98 -5.36 -27.83 -13.67
N GLN A 99 -4.34 -27.74 -14.53
CA GLN A 99 -3.57 -28.89 -15.01
C GLN A 99 -2.87 -29.62 -13.86
N LEU A 100 -2.19 -28.89 -12.98
CA LEU A 100 -1.51 -29.46 -11.80
C LEU A 100 -2.50 -30.16 -10.86
N LYS A 101 -3.68 -29.56 -10.60
CA LYS A 101 -4.74 -30.21 -9.82
C LYS A 101 -5.19 -31.53 -10.46
N ALA A 102 -5.29 -31.58 -11.80
CA ALA A 102 -5.69 -32.79 -12.54
C ALA A 102 -4.58 -33.87 -12.56
N GLU A 103 -3.32 -33.47 -12.73
CA GLU A 103 -2.13 -34.34 -12.67
C GLU A 103 -2.03 -35.01 -11.29
N ALA A 104 -2.11 -34.23 -10.21
CA ALA A 104 -2.07 -34.75 -8.84
C ALA A 104 -3.19 -35.77 -8.58
N LYS A 105 -4.42 -35.46 -9.02
CA LYS A 105 -5.55 -36.38 -8.90
C LYS A 105 -5.33 -37.69 -9.67
N ALA A 106 -4.67 -37.65 -10.83
CA ALA A 106 -4.34 -38.84 -11.61
C ALA A 106 -3.27 -39.71 -10.92
N ASP A 107 -2.33 -39.09 -10.22
CA ASP A 107 -1.29 -39.76 -9.43
C ASP A 107 -1.77 -40.22 -8.03
N GLY A 108 -3.03 -39.96 -7.69
CA GLY A 108 -3.61 -40.32 -6.40
C GLY A 108 -3.22 -39.38 -5.25
N GLU A 109 -2.62 -38.24 -5.56
CA GLU A 109 -2.32 -37.16 -4.63
C GLU A 109 -3.54 -36.23 -4.48
N VAL A 110 -3.82 -35.80 -3.26
CA VAL A 110 -4.89 -34.84 -2.97
C VAL A 110 -4.25 -33.51 -2.65
N ILE A 111 -4.28 -32.58 -3.61
CA ILE A 111 -3.91 -31.19 -3.39
C ILE A 111 -5.18 -30.41 -3.09
N ASP A 112 -5.30 -29.91 -1.86
CA ASP A 112 -6.35 -28.95 -1.50
C ASP A 112 -5.92 -27.55 -1.94
N ALA A 113 -6.02 -27.32 -3.25
CA ALA A 113 -5.51 -26.10 -3.85
C ALA A 113 -6.36 -24.87 -3.49
N ASP A 114 -7.61 -25.05 -3.05
CA ASP A 114 -8.41 -23.97 -2.48
C ASP A 114 -7.80 -23.49 -1.15
N GLU A 115 -7.34 -24.41 -0.28
CA GLU A 115 -6.62 -24.04 0.97
C GLU A 115 -5.29 -23.32 0.69
N VAL A 116 -4.56 -23.74 -0.35
CA VAL A 116 -3.30 -23.10 -0.76
C VAL A 116 -3.55 -21.71 -1.35
N GLU A 117 -4.56 -21.56 -2.22
CA GLU A 117 -4.93 -20.26 -2.80
C GLU A 117 -5.41 -19.30 -1.71
N GLU A 118 -6.24 -19.76 -0.75
CA GLU A 118 -6.71 -18.94 0.38
C GLU A 118 -5.56 -18.51 1.31
N ALA A 119 -4.60 -19.40 1.58
CA ALA A 119 -3.41 -19.06 2.37
C ALA A 119 -2.54 -18.01 1.68
N VAL A 120 -2.36 -18.13 0.36
CA VAL A 120 -1.60 -17.15 -0.43
C VAL A 120 -2.33 -15.80 -0.43
N GLU A 121 -3.64 -15.76 -0.69
CA GLU A 121 -4.44 -14.53 -0.65
C GLU A 121 -4.39 -13.83 0.71
N ALA A 122 -4.48 -14.58 1.82
CA ALA A 122 -4.37 -14.04 3.16
C ALA A 122 -3.00 -13.38 3.42
N GLU A 123 -1.92 -13.96 2.91
CA GLU A 123 -0.56 -13.40 2.99
C GLU A 123 -0.45 -12.08 2.22
N ILE A 124 -1.01 -12.00 1.00
CA ILE A 124 -0.96 -10.76 0.19
C ILE A 124 -1.80 -9.64 0.81
N VAL A 125 -2.95 -9.97 1.40
CA VAL A 125 -3.81 -8.97 2.08
C VAL A 125 -3.12 -8.42 3.33
N ALA A 126 -2.42 -9.27 4.09
CA ALA A 126 -1.65 -8.83 5.24
C ALA A 126 -0.47 -7.91 4.84
N GLU A 127 0.21 -8.22 3.74
CA GLU A 127 1.32 -7.42 3.23
C GLU A 127 0.85 -6.05 2.69
N GLN A 128 -0.26 -6.02 1.92
CA GLN A 128 -0.84 -4.76 1.43
C GLN A 128 -1.39 -3.87 2.56
N ALA A 129 -1.90 -4.46 3.65
CA ALA A 129 -2.30 -3.71 4.82
C ALA A 129 -1.09 -3.09 5.55
N ALA A 130 0.04 -3.79 5.61
CA ALA A 130 1.28 -3.28 6.19
C ALA A 130 1.92 -2.17 5.33
N GLU A 131 1.87 -2.28 4.01
CA GLU A 131 2.36 -1.24 3.10
C GLU A 131 1.50 0.03 3.13
N ALA A 132 0.19 -0.10 3.31
CA ALA A 132 -0.72 1.05 3.44
C ALA A 132 -0.49 1.88 4.73
N GLU A 133 0.06 1.27 5.79
CA GLU A 133 0.44 1.95 7.03
C GLU A 133 1.86 2.56 6.98
N GLY A 134 2.68 2.20 5.99
CA GLY A 134 4.07 2.68 5.83
C GLY A 134 4.25 3.90 4.93
N GLU A 135 3.20 4.36 4.24
CA GLU A 135 3.26 5.47 3.28
C GLU A 135 2.80 6.80 3.91
N GLU A 136 3.36 7.16 5.07
CA GLU A 136 3.40 8.57 5.53
C GLU A 136 4.64 9.21 4.90
N THR A 137 4.44 9.96 3.82
CA THR A 137 5.49 10.78 3.21
C THR A 137 6.02 11.80 4.22
N PRO A 138 7.33 11.83 4.54
CA PRO A 138 7.93 13.00 5.16
C PRO A 138 8.03 14.07 4.08
N ALA A 139 7.16 15.08 4.14
CA ALA A 139 7.39 16.32 3.41
C ALA A 139 8.62 17.01 4.00
N GLU A 140 9.73 16.89 3.27
CA GLU A 140 10.93 17.69 3.38
C GLU A 140 10.56 19.17 3.24
N GLU A 141 10.74 19.97 4.30
CA GLU A 141 10.90 21.42 4.14
C GLU A 141 12.26 21.81 4.72
N GLU A 142 13.25 21.83 3.83
CA GLU A 142 14.47 22.62 3.98
C GLU A 142 14.09 24.08 4.24
N ALA A 143 14.39 24.60 5.42
CA ALA A 143 14.55 26.03 5.65
C ALA A 143 15.95 26.30 6.17
N LYS A 144 16.86 26.45 5.21
CA LYS A 144 18.22 26.99 5.36
C LYS A 144 18.19 28.31 6.16
N PRO A 145 19.03 28.50 7.19
CA PRO A 145 19.21 29.82 7.78
C PRO A 145 20.18 30.61 6.89
N GLU A 146 19.75 31.75 6.36
CA GLU A 146 20.67 32.79 5.89
C GLU A 146 20.49 34.05 6.74
N GLU A 147 21.65 34.64 7.03
CA GLU A 147 21.99 35.76 7.94
C GLU A 147 21.02 36.94 8.03
#